data_AF-A0A8T6VT60-F1
#
_entry.id   AF-A0A8T6VT60-F1
#
_cell.length_a   1.000
_cell.length_b   1.000
_cell.length_c   1.000
_cell.angle_alpha   90.00
_cell.angle_beta   90.00
_cell.angle_gamma   90.00
#
_symmetry.space_group_name_H-M   'P 1'
#
loop_
_entity.id
_entity.type
_entity.pdbx_description
1 polymer ?
#
loop_
_entity_poly.entity_id
_entity_poly.type
_entity_poly.pdbx_seq_one_letter_code
_entity_poly.pdbx_strand_id
1 'polypeptide(L)'
;MLNTLEALSYRLFGGLSPKFLGNVFEFKEHLDKAGIKIYPETYVSLMFFVALLGAPVTVASLILISIYKFVPLIFLVPMPCYIMIGFMIMPMSMSSDRAHNLEMEMPFAATYITVMASGGIPPYVSFKRLSDVELMPSTRKEARELVKDVEILGVDPLTAMNSAARKNPLDIFRDFVSGYASTVIIGGDVTHFLETKCEDIFKTRAGRVKAAAERLGMLLETFIIVMVLMSLCFYILFSVESIYSTGIS
;
A
#
# COMPACT_ATOMS: atom_id res chain seq x y z
N MET A 1 21.19 -3.39 -18.59
CA MET A 1 21.76 -4.33 -17.60
C MET A 1 20.69 -5.10 -16.82
N LEU A 2 19.52 -4.52 -16.50
CA LEU A 2 18.42 -5.28 -15.87
C LEU A 2 17.93 -6.46 -16.76
N ASN A 3 17.65 -6.19 -18.04
CA ASN A 3 17.11 -7.20 -18.97
C ASN A 3 18.06 -8.40 -19.20
N THR A 4 19.38 -8.22 -19.05
CA THR A 4 20.36 -9.31 -19.17
C THR A 4 20.42 -10.19 -17.93
N LEU A 5 20.15 -9.61 -16.75
CA LEU A 5 20.03 -10.35 -15.48
C LEU A 5 18.71 -11.13 -15.43
N GLU A 6 17.61 -10.54 -15.90
CA GLU A 6 16.29 -11.19 -16.02
C GLU A 6 16.31 -12.40 -16.95
N ALA A 7 17.02 -12.30 -18.08
CA ALA A 7 17.17 -13.40 -19.02
C ALA A 7 18.01 -14.57 -18.46
N LEU A 8 19.06 -14.26 -17.69
CA LEU A 8 19.90 -15.26 -17.03
C LEU A 8 19.19 -15.94 -15.86
N SER A 9 18.41 -15.18 -15.07
CA SER A 9 17.63 -15.73 -13.95
C SER A 9 16.51 -16.65 -14.43
N TYR A 10 15.80 -16.28 -15.50
CA TYR A 10 14.76 -17.12 -16.08
C TYR A 10 15.32 -18.43 -16.65
N ARG A 11 16.51 -18.40 -17.27
CA ARG A 11 17.16 -19.59 -17.85
C ARG A 11 17.67 -20.58 -16.79
N LEU A 12 18.04 -20.10 -15.60
CA LEU A 12 18.54 -20.92 -14.49
C LEU A 12 17.43 -21.43 -13.55
N PHE A 13 16.38 -20.64 -13.31
CA PHE A 13 15.35 -20.94 -12.31
C PHE A 13 13.92 -21.10 -12.86
N GLY A 14 13.73 -21.03 -14.18
CA GLY A 14 12.42 -21.19 -14.82
C GLY A 14 11.70 -22.51 -14.51
N GLY A 15 12.41 -23.57 -14.10
CA GLY A 15 11.83 -24.85 -13.70
C GLY A 15 11.32 -24.93 -12.24
N LEU A 16 11.85 -24.09 -11.34
CA LEU A 16 11.47 -24.06 -9.91
C LEU A 16 10.45 -22.96 -9.58
N SER A 17 10.46 -21.88 -10.35
CA SER A 17 9.52 -20.75 -10.24
C SER A 17 8.03 -21.14 -10.30
N PRO A 18 7.55 -22.02 -11.20
CA PRO A 18 6.12 -22.33 -11.27
C PRO A 18 5.61 -23.17 -10.09
N LYS A 19 6.48 -23.97 -9.44
CA LYS A 19 6.11 -24.77 -8.27
C LYS A 19 5.93 -23.92 -7.00
N PHE A 20 6.68 -22.82 -6.88
CA PHE A 20 6.54 -21.88 -5.76
C PHE A 20 5.33 -20.94 -5.95
N LEU A 21 5.07 -20.51 -7.19
CA LEU A 21 3.89 -19.71 -7.55
C LEU A 21 2.57 -20.46 -7.32
N GLY A 22 2.54 -21.78 -7.53
CA GLY A 22 1.36 -22.61 -7.23
C GLY A 22 0.99 -22.65 -5.74
N ASN A 23 1.95 -22.42 -4.85
CA ASN A 23 1.73 -22.43 -3.39
C ASN A 23 1.46 -21.03 -2.81
N VAL A 24 1.73 -19.97 -3.58
CA VAL A 24 1.54 -18.56 -3.19
C VAL A 24 0.64 -17.86 -4.21
N PHE A 25 -0.57 -18.40 -4.40
CA PHE A 25 -1.54 -17.93 -5.39
C PHE A 25 -1.93 -16.45 -5.18
N GLU A 26 -1.87 -15.94 -3.94
CA GLU A 26 -2.14 -14.54 -3.58
C GLU A 26 -1.08 -13.56 -4.11
N PHE A 27 0.17 -13.99 -4.33
CA PHE A 27 1.26 -13.10 -4.75
C PHE A 27 1.04 -12.54 -6.16
N LYS A 28 0.37 -13.30 -7.04
CA LYS A 28 0.01 -12.86 -8.39
C LYS A 28 -0.98 -11.70 -8.36
N GLU A 29 -1.95 -11.75 -7.44
CA GLU A 29 -2.96 -10.71 -7.29
C GLU A 29 -2.35 -9.43 -6.69
N HIS A 30 -1.42 -9.56 -5.74
CA HIS A 30 -0.68 -8.42 -5.18
C HIS A 30 0.28 -7.77 -6.20
N LEU A 31 0.91 -8.55 -7.07
CA LEU A 31 1.76 -8.03 -8.16
C LEU A 31 0.96 -7.24 -9.20
N ASP A 32 -0.20 -7.75 -9.60
CA ASP A 32 -1.09 -7.07 -10.55
C ASP A 32 -1.64 -5.77 -9.96
N LYS A 33 -2.05 -5.80 -8.69
CA LYS A 33 -2.46 -4.63 -7.89
C LYS A 33 -1.32 -3.61 -7.67
N ALA A 34 -0.07 -4.06 -7.56
CA ALA A 34 1.10 -3.21 -7.43
C ALA A 34 1.44 -2.44 -8.73
N GLY A 35 0.87 -2.81 -9.88
CA GLY A 35 1.15 -2.16 -11.16
C GLY A 35 2.54 -2.46 -11.72
N ILE A 36 3.18 -3.54 -11.24
CA ILE A 36 4.49 -3.98 -11.73
C ILE A 36 4.27 -4.74 -13.04
N LYS A 37 4.74 -4.19 -14.16
CA LYS A 37 4.63 -4.77 -15.52
C LYS A 37 5.60 -5.93 -15.78
N ILE A 38 6.07 -6.61 -14.74
CA ILE A 38 7.00 -7.74 -14.82
C ILE A 38 6.20 -9.01 -14.60
N TYR A 39 6.40 -10.02 -15.43
CA TYR A 39 5.75 -11.31 -15.25
C TYR A 39 6.08 -11.89 -13.86
N PRO A 40 5.08 -12.36 -13.08
CA PRO A 40 5.30 -12.90 -11.73
C PRO A 40 6.38 -13.98 -11.67
N GLU A 41 6.50 -14.77 -12.72
CA GLU A 41 7.52 -15.82 -12.90
C GLU A 41 8.93 -15.24 -13.06
N THR A 42 9.06 -14.10 -13.73
CA THR A 42 10.34 -13.37 -13.85
C THR A 42 10.73 -12.73 -12.52
N TYR A 43 9.76 -12.24 -11.75
CA TYR A 43 10.02 -11.66 -10.43
C TYR A 43 10.49 -12.72 -9.42
N VAL A 44 9.82 -13.88 -9.38
CA VAL A 44 10.19 -14.98 -8.48
C VAL A 44 11.53 -15.61 -8.88
N SER A 45 11.82 -15.76 -10.17
CA SER A 45 13.14 -16.23 -10.62
C SER A 45 14.26 -15.23 -10.29
N LEU A 46 13.99 -13.93 -10.35
CA LEU A 46 14.93 -12.89 -9.91
C LEU A 46 15.16 -12.94 -8.39
N MET A 47 14.09 -13.14 -7.60
CA MET A 47 14.18 -13.32 -6.14
C MET A 47 15.11 -14.50 -5.78
N PHE A 48 14.94 -15.66 -6.42
CA PHE A 48 15.81 -16.82 -6.20
C PHE A 48 17.25 -16.57 -6.66
N PHE A 49 17.44 -15.85 -7.78
CA PHE A 49 18.76 -15.52 -8.28
C PHE A 49 19.53 -14.59 -7.32
N VAL A 50 18.89 -13.55 -6.79
CA VAL A 50 19.52 -12.64 -5.81
C VAL A 50 19.75 -13.34 -4.47
N ALA A 51 18.83 -14.22 -4.03
CA ALA A 51 19.04 -15.05 -2.84
C ALA A 51 20.24 -15.99 -3.01
N LEU A 52 20.44 -16.58 -4.20
CA LEU A 52 21.61 -17.40 -4.51
C LEU A 52 22.91 -16.59 -4.47
N LEU A 53 22.91 -15.35 -4.96
CA LEU A 53 24.06 -14.44 -4.85
C LEU A 53 24.38 -14.07 -3.39
N GLY A 54 23.41 -14.17 -2.48
CA GLY A 54 23.60 -14.01 -1.03
C GLY A 54 24.22 -15.24 -0.33
N ALA A 55 24.23 -16.42 -0.95
CA ALA A 55 24.80 -17.64 -0.39
C ALA A 55 26.31 -17.57 -0.07
N PRO A 56 27.20 -16.97 -0.89
CA PRO A 56 28.60 -16.80 -0.50
C PRO A 56 28.78 -15.95 0.77
N VAL A 57 27.87 -14.98 1.01
CA VAL A 57 27.90 -14.13 2.21
C VAL A 57 27.59 -14.95 3.47
N THR A 58 26.64 -15.89 3.39
CA THR A 58 26.32 -16.77 4.53
C THR A 58 27.43 -17.76 4.82
N VAL A 59 28.07 -18.31 3.78
CA VAL A 59 29.22 -19.22 3.94
C VAL A 59 30.41 -18.48 4.55
N ALA A 60 30.73 -17.28 4.09
CA ALA A 60 31.80 -16.47 4.67
C ALA A 60 31.52 -16.09 6.14
N SER A 61 30.26 -15.75 6.46
CA SER A 61 29.81 -15.48 7.83
C SER A 61 30.01 -16.70 8.76
N LEU A 62 29.61 -17.90 8.32
CA LEU A 62 29.80 -19.13 9.09
C LEU A 62 31.28 -19.44 9.37
N ILE A 63 32.15 -19.26 8.37
CA ILE A 63 33.60 -19.47 8.52
C ILE A 63 34.20 -18.48 9.53
N LEU A 64 33.82 -17.20 9.46
CA LEU A 64 34.28 -16.16 10.40
C LEU A 64 33.80 -16.40 11.84
N ILE A 65 32.57 -16.91 12.02
CA ILE A 65 32.04 -17.29 13.35
C ILE A 65 32.88 -18.42 13.96
N SER A 66 33.23 -19.45 13.18
CA SER A 66 34.04 -20.57 13.66
C SER A 66 35.45 -20.17 14.07
N ILE A 67 36.05 -19.16 13.44
CA ILE A 67 37.43 -18.72 13.71
C ILE A 67 37.49 -17.71 14.86
N TYR A 68 36.61 -16.70 14.88
CA TYR A 68 36.72 -15.54 15.78
C TYR A 68 35.70 -15.52 16.93
N LYS A 69 34.71 -16.43 16.96
CA LYS A 69 33.64 -16.48 17.98
C LYS A 69 32.94 -15.12 18.22
N PHE A 70 32.85 -14.30 17.17
CA PHE A 70 32.27 -12.95 17.24
C PHE A 70 30.74 -13.03 17.15
N VAL A 71 30.07 -12.84 18.29
CA VAL A 71 28.61 -13.02 18.48
C VAL A 71 27.71 -12.19 17.54
N PRO A 72 28.03 -10.93 17.17
CA PRO A 72 27.19 -10.12 16.28
C PRO A 72 27.02 -10.71 14.86
N LEU A 73 27.95 -11.56 14.41
CA LEU A 73 27.94 -12.09 13.04
C LEU A 73 26.78 -13.08 12.79
N ILE A 74 26.13 -13.57 13.85
CA ILE A 74 25.01 -14.51 13.77
C ILE A 74 23.80 -13.91 13.05
N PHE A 75 23.64 -12.58 13.08
CA PHE A 75 22.59 -11.86 12.38
C PHE A 75 22.78 -11.86 10.85
N LEU A 76 24.00 -12.11 10.36
CA LEU A 76 24.32 -12.14 8.93
C LEU A 76 24.05 -13.50 8.28
N VAL A 77 23.90 -14.57 9.09
CA VAL A 77 23.72 -15.95 8.62
C VAL A 77 22.42 -16.17 7.82
N PRO A 78 21.26 -15.57 8.17
CA PRO A 78 20.04 -15.71 7.38
C PRO A 78 19.88 -14.66 6.27
N MET A 79 20.97 -14.04 5.78
CA MET A 79 20.96 -13.07 4.67
C MET A 79 20.05 -13.42 3.47
N PRO A 80 20.10 -14.62 2.87
CA PRO A 80 19.24 -14.99 1.75
C PRO A 80 17.75 -15.04 2.14
N CYS A 81 17.43 -15.39 3.39
CA CYS A 81 16.06 -15.29 3.89
C CYS A 81 15.62 -13.83 4.02
N TYR A 82 16.47 -12.93 4.51
CA TYR A 82 16.16 -11.50 4.55
C TYR A 82 15.92 -10.91 3.16
N ILE A 83 16.72 -11.32 2.17
CA ILE A 83 16.53 -10.94 0.76
C ILE A 83 15.17 -11.42 0.25
N MET A 84 14.81 -12.69 0.48
CA MET A 84 13.51 -13.23 0.07
C MET A 84 12.34 -12.49 0.74
N ILE A 85 12.43 -12.21 2.05
CA ILE A 85 11.41 -11.45 2.77
C ILE A 85 11.30 -10.02 2.22
N GLY A 86 12.43 -9.36 1.95
CA GLY A 86 12.45 -8.03 1.36
C GLY A 86 11.79 -7.97 -0.02
N PHE A 87 12.09 -8.94 -0.89
CA PHE A 87 11.45 -9.06 -2.21
C PHE A 87 9.95 -9.37 -2.12
N MET A 88 9.48 -10.04 -1.06
CA MET A 88 8.05 -10.29 -0.88
C MET A 88 7.30 -9.05 -0.34
N ILE A 89 7.93 -8.27 0.54
CA ILE A 89 7.32 -7.06 1.14
C ILE A 89 7.32 -5.89 0.15
N MET A 90 8.32 -5.78 -0.72
CA MET A 90 8.46 -4.67 -1.67
C MET A 90 7.22 -4.43 -2.56
N PRO A 91 6.66 -5.43 -3.28
CA PRO A 91 5.46 -5.22 -4.09
C PRO A 91 4.23 -4.92 -3.23
N MET A 92 4.14 -5.50 -2.04
CA MET A 92 3.06 -5.24 -1.09
C MET A 92 3.08 -3.77 -0.62
N SER A 93 4.25 -3.27 -0.23
CA SER A 93 4.45 -1.86 0.14
C SER A 93 4.08 -0.93 -1.01
N MET A 94 4.58 -1.19 -2.22
CA MET A 94 4.26 -0.34 -3.38
C MET A 94 2.77 -0.33 -3.72
N SER A 95 2.10 -1.48 -3.64
CA SER A 95 0.64 -1.55 -3.84
C SER A 95 -0.13 -0.77 -2.78
N SER A 96 0.33 -0.83 -1.51
CA SER A 96 -0.26 -0.12 -0.39
C SER A 96 -0.05 1.39 -0.53
N ASP A 97 1.15 1.83 -0.91
CA ASP A 97 1.47 3.24 -1.16
C ASP A 97 0.62 3.78 -2.32
N ARG A 98 0.46 3.01 -3.41
CA ARG A 98 -0.43 3.38 -4.51
C ARG A 98 -1.88 3.51 -4.05
N ALA A 99 -2.38 2.54 -3.28
CA ALA A 99 -3.74 2.57 -2.74
C ALA A 99 -3.95 3.76 -1.80
N HIS A 100 -2.99 4.03 -0.91
CA HIS A 100 -3.06 5.13 0.05
C HIS A 100 -3.08 6.49 -0.63
N ASN A 101 -2.17 6.72 -1.59
CA ASN A 101 -2.13 7.96 -2.35
C ASN A 101 -3.42 8.18 -3.15
N LEU A 102 -3.95 7.13 -3.79
CA LEU A 102 -5.23 7.21 -4.47
C LEU A 102 -6.38 7.49 -3.49
N GLU A 103 -6.40 6.83 -2.33
CA GLU A 103 -7.45 7.00 -1.30
C GLU A 103 -7.52 8.42 -0.75
N MET A 104 -6.39 9.13 -0.66
CA MET A 104 -6.38 10.54 -0.29
C MET A 104 -7.04 11.43 -1.34
N GLU A 105 -6.86 11.10 -2.61
CA GLU A 105 -7.40 11.84 -3.75
C GLU A 105 -8.86 11.46 -4.06
N MET A 106 -9.31 10.26 -3.68
CA MET A 106 -10.64 9.71 -4.01
C MET A 106 -11.84 10.63 -3.72
N PRO A 107 -11.97 11.27 -2.55
CA PRO A 107 -13.15 12.10 -2.26
C PRO A 107 -13.30 13.26 -3.24
N PHE A 108 -12.19 13.87 -3.65
CA PHE A 108 -12.18 14.98 -4.61
C PHE A 108 -12.49 14.49 -6.02
N ALA A 109 -11.95 13.34 -6.41
CA ALA A 109 -12.18 12.74 -7.72
C ALA A 109 -13.64 12.30 -7.86
N ALA A 110 -14.18 11.65 -6.83
CA ALA A 110 -15.58 11.24 -6.76
C ALA A 110 -16.49 12.47 -6.86
N THR A 111 -16.24 13.54 -6.09
CA THR A 111 -17.00 14.79 -6.20
C THR A 111 -17.01 15.33 -7.62
N TYR A 112 -15.83 15.43 -8.24
CA TYR A 112 -15.70 15.97 -9.59
C TYR A 112 -16.51 15.14 -10.59
N ILE A 113 -16.39 13.81 -10.54
CA ILE A 113 -17.10 12.90 -11.44
C ILE A 113 -18.61 12.97 -11.21
N THR A 114 -19.05 12.98 -9.95
CA THR A 114 -20.47 13.07 -9.57
C THR A 114 -21.08 14.39 -10.04
N VAL A 115 -20.45 15.53 -9.77
CA VAL A 115 -20.95 16.86 -10.20
C VAL A 115 -21.06 16.94 -11.73
N MET A 116 -20.06 16.40 -12.43
CA MET A 116 -20.07 16.35 -13.89
C MET A 116 -21.18 15.43 -14.42
N ALA A 117 -21.41 14.30 -13.75
CA ALA A 117 -22.49 13.36 -14.08
C ALA A 117 -23.88 13.97 -13.84
N SER A 118 -24.09 14.70 -12.74
CA SER A 118 -25.33 15.45 -12.50
C SER A 118 -25.54 16.55 -13.56
N GLY A 119 -24.46 17.07 -14.16
CA GLY A 119 -24.50 17.95 -15.34
C GLY A 119 -24.71 17.24 -16.69
N GLY A 120 -24.98 15.93 -16.69
CA GLY A 120 -25.20 15.12 -17.90
C GLY A 120 -23.93 14.66 -18.61
N ILE A 121 -22.75 14.87 -18.03
CA ILE A 121 -21.47 14.44 -18.62
C ILE A 121 -21.16 13.02 -18.14
N PRO A 122 -20.97 12.05 -19.05
CA PRO A 122 -20.70 10.67 -18.65
C PRO A 122 -19.36 10.57 -17.88
N PRO A 123 -19.29 9.80 -16.79
CA PRO A 123 -18.07 9.60 -15.99
C PRO A 123 -16.81 9.23 -16.75
N TYR A 124 -16.89 8.50 -17.86
CA TYR A 124 -15.72 8.26 -18.72
C TYR A 124 -15.07 9.56 -19.20
N VAL A 125 -15.88 10.54 -19.64
CA VAL A 125 -15.37 11.85 -20.09
C VAL A 125 -14.82 12.64 -18.89
N SER A 126 -15.41 12.50 -17.71
CA SER A 126 -14.89 13.08 -16.47
C SER A 126 -13.52 12.51 -16.10
N PHE A 127 -13.33 11.19 -16.21
CA PHE A 127 -12.03 10.53 -16.05
C PHE A 127 -11.02 11.01 -17.11
N LYS A 128 -11.44 11.14 -18.38
CA LYS A 128 -10.58 11.69 -19.42
C LYS A 128 -10.07 13.08 -19.06
N ARG A 129 -10.93 13.97 -18.56
CA ARG A 129 -10.51 15.31 -18.10
C ARG A 129 -9.58 15.25 -16.88
N LEU A 130 -9.83 14.34 -15.94
CA LEU A 130 -8.95 14.12 -14.78
C LEU A 130 -7.55 13.62 -15.19
N SER A 131 -7.40 12.98 -16.36
CA SER A 131 -6.09 12.54 -16.86
C SER A 131 -5.12 13.68 -17.18
N ASP A 132 -5.62 14.91 -17.31
CA ASP A 132 -4.81 16.10 -17.57
C ASP A 132 -4.61 16.98 -16.32
N VAL A 133 -5.28 16.70 -15.20
CA VAL A 133 -5.24 17.56 -14.00
C VAL A 133 -4.02 17.29 -13.11
N GLU A 134 -3.20 18.30 -12.81
CA GLU A 134 -1.94 18.17 -12.03
C GLU A 134 -2.14 18.01 -10.53
N LEU A 135 -3.28 18.46 -10.00
CA LEU A 135 -3.58 18.46 -8.57
C LEU A 135 -3.72 17.05 -7.98
N MET A 136 -3.99 16.04 -8.81
CA MET A 136 -4.35 14.68 -8.39
C MET A 136 -3.52 13.64 -9.16
N PRO A 137 -2.22 13.52 -8.86
CA PRO A 137 -1.30 12.71 -9.64
C PRO A 137 -1.62 11.21 -9.61
N SER A 138 -2.23 10.70 -8.54
CA SER A 138 -2.57 9.28 -8.41
C SER A 138 -3.82 8.94 -9.21
N THR A 139 -4.89 9.72 -9.06
CA THR A 139 -6.10 9.60 -9.88
C THR A 139 -5.79 9.83 -11.36
N ARG A 140 -4.92 10.80 -11.68
CA ARG A 140 -4.43 11.04 -13.04
C ARG A 140 -3.82 9.78 -13.67
N LYS A 141 -2.96 9.07 -12.94
CA LYS A 141 -2.32 7.84 -13.44
C LYS A 141 -3.35 6.78 -13.77
N GLU A 142 -4.33 6.55 -12.89
CA GLU A 142 -5.43 5.60 -13.14
C GLU A 142 -6.30 6.04 -14.33
N ALA A 143 -6.65 7.32 -14.39
CA ALA A 143 -7.43 7.89 -15.47
C ALA A 143 -6.71 7.78 -16.82
N ARG A 144 -5.39 7.99 -16.87
CA ARG A 144 -4.58 7.86 -18.08
C ARG A 144 -4.48 6.41 -18.54
N GLU A 145 -4.38 5.46 -17.62
CA GLU A 145 -4.45 4.03 -17.95
C GLU A 145 -5.83 3.67 -18.54
N LEU A 146 -6.92 4.20 -17.97
CA LEU A 146 -8.27 4.02 -18.50
C LEU A 146 -8.43 4.62 -19.91
N VAL A 147 -7.98 5.86 -20.13
CA VAL A 147 -8.02 6.54 -21.45
C VAL A 147 -7.20 5.77 -22.47
N LYS A 148 -6.04 5.24 -22.09
CA LYS A 148 -5.20 4.41 -22.94
C LYS A 148 -5.94 3.13 -23.37
N ASP A 149 -6.62 2.46 -22.46
CA ASP A 149 -7.37 1.24 -22.77
C ASP A 149 -8.53 1.50 -23.74
N VAL A 150 -9.17 2.68 -23.68
CA VAL A 150 -10.26 3.02 -24.59
C VAL A 150 -9.77 3.59 -25.92
N GLU A 151 -8.89 4.59 -25.90
CA GLU A 151 -8.49 5.33 -27.11
C GLU A 151 -7.40 4.62 -27.92
N ILE A 152 -6.51 3.87 -27.25
CA ILE A 152 -5.40 3.16 -27.93
C ILE A 152 -5.78 1.71 -28.20
N LEU A 153 -6.34 1.00 -27.23
CA LEU A 153 -6.70 -0.42 -27.40
C LEU A 153 -8.11 -0.62 -27.98
N GLY A 154 -8.92 0.43 -28.09
CA GLY A 154 -10.26 0.36 -28.68
C GLY A 154 -11.27 -0.43 -27.83
N VAL A 155 -11.02 -0.58 -26.53
CA VAL A 155 -11.92 -1.29 -25.61
C VAL A 155 -13.11 -0.40 -25.28
N ASP A 156 -14.30 -0.98 -25.19
CA ASP A 156 -15.51 -0.29 -24.75
C ASP A 156 -15.30 0.40 -23.37
N PRO A 157 -15.75 1.66 -23.17
CA PRO A 157 -15.52 2.40 -21.92
C PRO A 157 -16.01 1.70 -20.66
N LEU A 158 -17.17 1.04 -20.68
CA LEU A 158 -17.72 0.33 -19.52
C LEU A 158 -16.88 -0.90 -19.20
N THR A 159 -16.44 -1.61 -20.24
CA THR A 159 -15.54 -2.77 -20.10
C THR A 159 -14.16 -2.36 -19.59
N ALA A 160 -13.61 -1.26 -20.10
CA ALA A 160 -12.35 -0.69 -19.66
C ALA A 160 -12.42 -0.25 -18.19
N MET A 161 -13.51 0.41 -17.78
CA MET A 161 -13.76 0.79 -16.39
C MET A 161 -13.84 -0.41 -15.45
N ASN A 162 -14.55 -1.47 -15.85
CA ASN A 162 -14.60 -2.72 -15.06
C ASN A 162 -13.23 -3.42 -14.98
N SER A 163 -12.43 -3.39 -16.05
CA SER A 163 -11.07 -3.95 -16.06
C SER A 163 -10.14 -3.14 -15.14
N ALA A 164 -10.20 -1.81 -15.22
CA ALA A 164 -9.45 -0.90 -14.37
C ALA A 164 -9.82 -1.06 -12.89
N ALA A 165 -11.11 -1.20 -12.58
CA ALA A 165 -11.59 -1.47 -11.22
C ALA A 165 -11.04 -2.79 -10.65
N ARG A 166 -10.97 -3.86 -11.45
CA ARG A 166 -10.43 -5.16 -11.00
C ARG A 166 -8.92 -5.12 -10.71
N LYS A 167 -8.16 -4.35 -11.48
CA LYS A 167 -6.71 -4.22 -11.33
C LYS A 167 -6.29 -3.25 -10.23
N ASN A 168 -7.20 -2.40 -9.76
CA ASN A 168 -6.87 -1.36 -8.79
C ASN A 168 -6.71 -1.95 -7.37
N PRO A 169 -5.67 -1.57 -6.61
CA PRO A 169 -5.48 -2.04 -5.23
C PRO A 169 -6.48 -1.44 -4.24
N LEU A 170 -7.15 -0.33 -4.57
CA LEU A 170 -8.06 0.38 -3.67
C LEU A 170 -9.51 -0.08 -3.84
N ASP A 171 -10.07 -0.71 -2.81
CA ASP A 171 -11.45 -1.19 -2.82
C ASP A 171 -12.48 -0.08 -3.06
N ILE A 172 -12.27 1.11 -2.47
CA ILE A 172 -13.16 2.27 -2.63
C ILE A 172 -13.25 2.69 -4.11
N PHE A 173 -12.12 2.71 -4.82
CA PHE A 173 -12.10 3.02 -6.26
C PHE A 173 -12.77 1.91 -7.06
N ARG A 174 -12.49 0.65 -6.73
CA ARG A 174 -13.12 -0.50 -7.39
C ARG A 174 -14.63 -0.42 -7.28
N ASP A 175 -15.16 -0.18 -6.10
CA ASP A 175 -16.60 -0.11 -5.85
C ASP A 175 -17.25 1.08 -6.56
N PHE A 176 -16.58 2.23 -6.60
CA PHE A 176 -17.07 3.43 -7.27
C PHE A 176 -17.19 3.21 -8.79
N VAL A 177 -16.13 2.71 -9.43
CA VAL A 177 -16.06 2.53 -10.88
C VAL A 177 -16.87 1.32 -11.35
N SER A 178 -16.76 0.17 -10.67
CA SER A 178 -17.53 -1.04 -11.04
C SER A 178 -19.01 -0.90 -10.70
N GLY A 179 -19.35 -0.20 -9.62
CA GLY A 179 -20.73 0.12 -9.26
C GLY A 179 -21.37 1.05 -10.28
N TYR A 180 -20.64 2.06 -10.77
CA TYR A 180 -21.09 2.90 -11.89
C TYR A 180 -21.37 2.05 -13.14
N ALA A 181 -20.42 1.21 -13.56
CA ALA A 181 -20.59 0.39 -14.76
C ALA A 181 -21.78 -0.57 -14.62
N SER A 182 -21.97 -1.16 -13.44
CA SER A 182 -23.09 -2.06 -13.15
C SER A 182 -24.44 -1.33 -13.18
N THR A 183 -24.52 -0.13 -12.60
CA THR A 183 -25.75 0.69 -12.62
C THR A 183 -26.13 1.09 -14.05
N VAL A 184 -25.15 1.42 -14.89
CA VAL A 184 -25.39 1.71 -16.32
C VAL A 184 -25.91 0.47 -17.05
N ILE A 185 -25.31 -0.70 -16.84
CA ILE A 185 -25.72 -1.96 -17.49
C ILE A 185 -27.16 -2.35 -17.11
N ILE A 186 -27.53 -2.16 -15.84
CA ILE A 186 -28.87 -2.49 -15.33
C ILE A 186 -29.90 -1.42 -15.73
N GLY A 187 -29.46 -0.26 -16.22
CA GLY A 187 -30.33 0.87 -16.57
C GLY A 187 -30.89 1.60 -15.35
N GLY A 188 -30.17 1.56 -14.22
CA GLY A 188 -30.54 2.26 -12.99
C GLY A 188 -30.20 3.76 -13.01
N ASP A 189 -30.56 4.47 -11.94
CA ASP A 189 -30.20 5.87 -11.75
C ASP A 189 -28.72 6.02 -11.36
N VAL A 190 -27.92 6.35 -12.37
CA VAL A 190 -26.48 6.55 -12.28
C VAL A 190 -26.13 7.76 -11.41
N THR A 191 -26.88 8.85 -11.55
CA THR A 191 -26.64 10.09 -10.81
C THR A 191 -26.86 9.89 -9.33
N HIS A 192 -27.99 9.28 -8.94
CA HIS A 192 -28.28 8.94 -7.56
C HIS A 192 -27.25 7.97 -6.97
N PHE A 193 -26.81 6.96 -7.74
CA PHE A 193 -25.74 6.05 -7.31
C PHE A 193 -24.42 6.80 -7.02
N LEU A 194 -23.99 7.67 -7.95
CA LEU A 194 -22.74 8.42 -7.81
C LEU A 194 -22.80 9.43 -6.65
N GLU A 195 -23.94 10.07 -6.42
CA GLU A 195 -24.15 10.97 -5.28
C GLU A 195 -24.10 10.22 -3.96
N THR A 196 -24.86 9.13 -3.83
CA THR A 196 -24.87 8.29 -2.63
C THR A 196 -23.48 7.73 -2.33
N LYS A 197 -22.77 7.22 -3.34
CA LYS A 197 -21.44 6.65 -3.15
C LYS A 197 -20.40 7.72 -2.84
N CYS A 198 -20.52 8.91 -3.42
CA CYS A 198 -19.66 10.04 -3.09
C CYS A 198 -19.85 10.46 -1.62
N GLU A 199 -21.08 10.55 -1.12
CA GLU A 199 -21.36 10.85 0.28
C GLU A 199 -20.77 9.79 1.23
N ASP A 200 -20.90 8.51 0.88
CA ASP A 200 -20.31 7.40 1.64
C ASP A 200 -18.77 7.51 1.75
N ILE A 201 -18.10 7.89 0.65
CA ILE A 201 -16.66 8.15 0.61
C ILE A 201 -16.28 9.29 1.56
N PHE A 202 -17.01 10.41 1.52
CA PHE A 202 -16.78 11.54 2.43
C PHE A 202 -17.03 11.18 3.89
N LYS A 203 -18.13 10.48 4.17
CA LYS A 203 -18.49 10.06 5.52
C LYS A 203 -17.44 9.13 6.11
N THR A 204 -16.94 8.18 5.31
CA THR A 204 -15.84 7.30 5.70
C THR A 204 -14.57 8.10 5.98
N ARG A 205 -14.21 9.07 5.13
CA ARG A 205 -13.02 9.92 5.33
C ARG A 205 -13.16 10.79 6.59
N ALA A 206 -14.30 11.43 6.78
CA ALA A 206 -14.60 12.25 7.96
C ALA A 206 -14.55 11.41 9.24
N GLY A 207 -15.11 10.20 9.20
CA GLY A 207 -15.03 9.22 10.30
C GLY A 207 -13.59 8.86 10.66
N ARG A 208 -12.72 8.63 9.66
CA ARG A 208 -11.29 8.36 9.91
C ARG A 208 -10.55 9.54 10.52
N VAL A 209 -10.82 10.76 10.05
CA VAL A 209 -10.24 11.98 10.62
C VAL A 209 -10.70 12.17 12.07
N LYS A 210 -11.98 11.96 12.35
CA LYS A 210 -12.52 12.01 13.70
C LYS A 210 -11.89 10.96 14.62
N ALA A 211 -11.79 9.71 14.17
CA ALA A 211 -11.14 8.64 14.93
C ALA A 211 -9.64 8.92 15.19
N ALA A 212 -8.94 9.55 14.24
CA ALA A 212 -7.56 9.97 14.44
C ALA A 212 -7.46 11.06 15.52
N ALA A 213 -8.36 12.05 15.49
CA ALA A 213 -8.42 13.09 16.52
C ALA A 213 -8.73 12.50 17.92
N GLU A 214 -9.66 11.54 18.01
CA GLU A 214 -9.97 10.83 19.26
C GLU A 214 -8.76 10.05 19.80
N ARG A 215 -8.00 9.37 18.92
CA ARG A 215 -6.76 8.68 19.32
C ARG A 215 -5.70 9.64 19.84
N LEU A 216 -5.53 10.80 19.18
CA LEU A 216 -4.62 11.84 19.66
C LEU A 216 -5.08 12.39 21.02
N GLY A 217 -6.39 12.58 21.20
CA GLY A 217 -6.98 12.98 22.49
C GLY A 217 -6.67 11.97 23.59
N MET A 218 -6.86 10.68 23.35
CA MET A 218 -6.54 9.61 24.30
C MET A 218 -5.05 9.58 24.66
N LEU A 219 -4.16 9.75 23.68
CA LEU A 219 -2.71 9.82 23.92
C LEU A 219 -2.35 11.05 24.77
N LEU A 220 -2.97 12.20 24.52
CA LEU A 220 -2.75 13.41 25.31
C LEU A 220 -3.26 13.26 26.75
N GLU A 221 -4.43 12.67 26.94
CA GLU A 221 -4.98 12.36 28.27
C GLU A 221 -4.05 11.44 29.05
N THR A 222 -3.60 10.35 28.40
CA THR A 222 -2.65 9.40 28.99
C THR A 222 -1.32 10.09 29.35
N PHE A 223 -0.81 10.95 28.46
CA PHE A 223 0.41 11.71 28.69
C PHE A 223 0.29 12.66 29.89
N ILE A 224 -0.83 13.38 30.02
CA ILE A 224 -1.10 14.27 31.16
C ILE A 224 -1.14 13.47 32.46
N ILE A 225 -1.85 12.32 32.48
CA ILE A 225 -1.93 11.45 33.67
C ILE A 225 -0.54 10.98 34.10
N VAL A 226 0.28 10.49 33.17
CA VAL A 226 1.64 10.01 33.46
C VAL A 226 2.51 11.14 33.99
N MET A 227 2.49 12.33 33.38
CA MET A 227 3.29 13.47 33.82
C MET A 227 2.88 13.96 35.21
N VAL A 228 1.58 14.05 35.49
CA VAL A 228 1.06 14.48 36.80
C VAL A 228 1.42 13.46 37.88
N LEU A 229 1.22 12.16 37.63
CA LEU A 229 1.60 11.10 38.57
C LEU A 229 3.11 11.08 38.84
N MET A 230 3.93 11.25 37.81
CA MET A 230 5.38 11.33 37.94
C MET A 230 5.79 12.52 38.80
N SER A 231 5.24 13.72 38.55
CA SER A 231 5.52 14.91 39.35
C SER A 231 5.09 14.75 40.81
N LEU A 232 3.91 14.16 41.05
CA LEU A 232 3.43 13.88 42.41
C LEU A 232 4.32 12.88 43.14
N CYS A 233 4.79 11.85 42.44
CA CYS A 233 5.72 10.87 43.00
C CYS A 233 7.03 11.52 43.44
N PHE A 234 7.64 12.35 42.57
CA PHE A 234 8.85 13.10 42.92
C PHE A 234 8.63 14.08 44.08
N TYR A 235 7.49 14.78 44.12
CA TYR A 235 7.16 15.68 45.23
C TYR A 235 7.11 14.95 46.58
N ILE A 236 6.45 13.78 46.62
CA ILE A 236 6.37 12.97 47.85
C ILE A 236 7.77 12.48 48.25
N LEU A 237 8.59 12.00 47.31
CA LEU A 237 9.96 11.56 47.59
C LEU A 237 10.81 12.67 48.21
N PHE A 238 10.82 13.87 47.63
CA PHE A 238 11.56 15.02 48.18
C PHE A 238 11.00 15.50 49.51
N SER A 239 9.67 15.49 49.69
CA SER A 239 9.05 15.86 50.95
C SER A 239 9.46 14.89 52.07
N VAL A 240 9.53 13.59 51.78
CA VAL A 240 9.96 12.58 52.74
C VAL A 240 11.43 12.75 53.09
N GLU A 241 12.30 12.96 52.10
CA GLU A 241 13.73 13.23 52.31
C GLU A 241 13.97 14.50 53.17
N SER A 242 13.22 15.57 52.91
CA SER A 242 13.28 16.81 53.69
C SER A 242 12.88 16.60 55.15
N ILE A 243 11.86 15.78 55.42
CA ILE A 243 11.42 15.47 56.78
C ILE A 243 12.48 14.64 57.50
N TYR A 244 13.04 13.61 56.84
CA TYR A 244 14.13 12.82 57.41
C TYR A 244 15.38 13.68 57.69
N SER A 245 15.73 14.60 56.80
CA SER A 245 16.87 15.51 57.03
C SER A 245 16.67 16.45 58.23
N THR A 246 15.43 16.80 58.59
CA THR A 246 15.15 17.71 59.69
C THR A 246 15.04 16.98 61.04
N GLY A 247 14.75 15.67 61.03
CA GLY A 247 14.60 14.84 62.24
C GLY A 247 15.91 14.22 62.78
N ILE A 248 17.06 14.44 62.14
CA ILE A 248 18.38 13.95 62.58
C ILE A 248 19.28 15.11 63.05
N SER A 249 18.69 16.26 63.41
CA SER A 249 19.38 17.35 64.12
C SER A 249 18.92 17.45 65.57
#